data_AF-A0A3R7QAY8-F1
#
_entry.id   AF-A0A3R7QAY8-F1
#
_cell.length_a   1.000
_cell.length_b   1.000
_cell.length_c   1.000
_cell.angle_alpha   90.00
_cell.angle_beta   90.00
_cell.angle_gamma   90.00
#
_symmetry.space_group_name_H-M   'P 1'
#
loop_
_entity.id
_entity.type
_entity.pdbx_description
1 polymer ?
#
loop_
_entity_poly.entity_id
_entity_poly.type
_entity_poly.pdbx_seq_one_letter_code
_entity_poly.pdbx_strand_id
1 'polypeptide(L)'
;MKGKVDMPGFGGKVDMPEMKGKIDMPEIKGNVGIPGFGGKVDMPEMKGKVDMPGFEGKVDMPGFGGKVDMPEMKGKIDMPEIKGNVGIPGFGGKVDMPEMKGKVDMPGFGGKVDMPEIKGKVDMPEIKGKIDMPEIKGNVGIQGFEEKALEES
;
A
#
# COMPACT_ATOMS: atom_id res chain seq x y z
N MET A 1 -4.38 -17.76 13.23
CA MET A 1 -3.30 -18.79 13.14
C MET A 1 -1.92 -18.11 13.07
N LYS A 2 -0.84 -18.77 13.53
CA LYS A 2 0.54 -18.36 13.25
C LYS A 2 1.17 -19.39 12.30
N GLY A 3 1.74 -18.96 11.17
CA GLY A 3 2.34 -19.88 10.20
C GLY A 3 2.92 -19.20 8.97
N LYS A 4 3.62 -20.00 8.15
CA LYS A 4 3.96 -19.66 6.76
C LYS A 4 2.88 -20.22 5.85
N VAL A 5 2.38 -19.44 4.91
CA VAL A 5 1.46 -19.91 3.87
C VAL A 5 2.16 -19.76 2.53
N ASP A 6 2.25 -20.87 1.80
CA ASP A 6 2.77 -20.96 0.43
C ASP A 6 1.62 -21.50 -0.45
N MET A 7 1.33 -20.83 -1.57
CA MET A 7 0.26 -21.23 -2.50
C MET A 7 0.80 -21.45 -3.93
N PRO A 8 0.17 -22.31 -4.75
CA PRO A 8 0.46 -22.40 -6.18
C PRO A 8 -0.19 -21.26 -6.97
N GLY A 9 0.39 -20.89 -8.12
CA GLY A 9 -0.11 -19.82 -8.98
C GLY A 9 -1.57 -20.01 -9.36
N PHE A 10 -2.36 -18.93 -9.29
CA PHE A 10 -3.81 -19.00 -9.41
C PHE A 10 -4.37 -17.91 -10.32
N GLY A 11 -5.35 -18.30 -11.14
CA GLY A 11 -6.19 -17.40 -11.92
C GLY A 11 -7.60 -17.35 -11.34
N GLY A 12 -7.90 -16.37 -10.49
CA GLY A 12 -9.20 -16.27 -9.82
C GLY A 12 -9.18 -15.46 -8.53
N LYS A 13 -10.10 -15.76 -7.60
CA LYS A 13 -10.17 -15.13 -6.28
C LYS A 13 -9.45 -15.97 -5.21
N VAL A 14 -8.56 -15.35 -4.44
CA VAL A 14 -7.98 -15.90 -3.22
C VAL A 14 -8.50 -15.09 -2.04
N ASP A 15 -9.14 -15.76 -1.07
CA ASP A 15 -9.56 -15.16 0.19
C ASP A 15 -8.86 -15.88 1.34
N MET A 16 -8.19 -15.14 2.22
CA MET A 16 -7.55 -15.69 3.42
C MET A 16 -8.31 -15.32 4.69
N PRO A 17 -8.28 -16.17 5.72
CA PRO A 17 -8.78 -15.79 7.04
C PRO A 17 -7.79 -14.89 7.77
N GLU A 18 -8.24 -14.25 8.85
CA GLU A 18 -7.37 -13.51 9.76
C GLU A 18 -6.24 -14.40 10.30
N MET A 19 -5.01 -13.92 10.17
CA MET A 19 -3.84 -14.68 10.57
C MET A 19 -2.66 -13.78 10.90
N LYS A 20 -1.66 -14.35 11.55
CA LYS A 20 -0.39 -13.69 11.81
C LYS A 20 0.75 -14.53 11.24
N GLY A 21 1.84 -13.92 10.82
CA GLY A 21 3.03 -14.66 10.36
C GLY A 21 3.58 -14.17 9.04
N LYS A 22 3.88 -15.10 8.13
CA LYS A 22 4.43 -14.78 6.81
C LYS A 22 3.57 -15.41 5.72
N ILE A 23 3.25 -14.64 4.70
CA ILE A 23 2.61 -15.14 3.48
C ILE A 23 3.57 -14.86 2.35
N ASP A 24 3.93 -15.91 1.60
CA ASP A 24 4.65 -15.78 0.35
C ASP A 24 3.67 -16.18 -0.77
N MET A 25 3.26 -15.21 -1.59
CA MET A 25 2.31 -15.44 -2.66
C MET A 25 3.02 -15.84 -3.97
N PRO A 26 2.43 -16.72 -4.78
CA PRO A 26 2.86 -16.99 -6.15
C PRO A 26 2.33 -15.91 -7.12
N GLU A 27 2.73 -15.97 -8.40
CA GLU A 27 2.16 -15.09 -9.44
C GLU A 27 0.63 -15.24 -9.47
N ILE A 28 -0.08 -14.12 -9.33
CA ILE A 28 -1.54 -14.10 -9.31
C ILE A 28 -2.06 -13.20 -10.43
N LYS A 29 -3.03 -13.74 -11.16
CA LYS A 29 -3.86 -12.99 -12.12
C LYS A 29 -5.30 -13.06 -11.64
N GLY A 30 -5.72 -12.09 -10.83
CA GLY A 30 -7.03 -12.14 -10.20
C GLY A 30 -7.18 -11.26 -8.96
N ASN A 31 -8.04 -11.67 -8.04
CA ASN A 31 -8.40 -10.90 -6.86
C ASN A 31 -7.84 -11.58 -5.60
N VAL A 32 -7.24 -10.81 -4.70
CA VAL A 32 -6.70 -11.27 -3.42
C VAL A 32 -7.36 -10.48 -2.30
N GLY A 33 -7.91 -11.18 -1.32
CA GLY A 33 -8.49 -10.63 -0.10
C GLY A 33 -7.76 -11.19 1.13
N ILE A 34 -7.13 -10.33 1.93
CA ILE A 34 -6.43 -10.71 3.17
C ILE A 34 -6.86 -9.77 4.32
N PRO A 35 -8.00 -10.03 4.97
CA PRO A 35 -8.45 -9.26 6.13
C PRO A 35 -7.67 -9.58 7.41
N GLY A 36 -7.46 -8.56 8.25
CA GLY A 36 -7.03 -8.70 9.64
C GLY A 36 -5.71 -9.45 9.81
N PHE A 37 -4.73 -9.15 8.95
CA PHE A 37 -3.44 -9.82 8.96
C PHE A 37 -2.38 -9.09 9.77
N GLY A 38 -1.62 -9.84 10.58
CA GLY A 38 -0.47 -9.31 11.32
C GLY A 38 0.86 -9.98 10.94
N GLY A 39 1.76 -9.32 10.20
CA GLY A 39 3.05 -9.92 9.86
C GLY A 39 3.70 -9.42 8.57
N LYS A 40 4.31 -10.33 7.80
CA LYS A 40 4.90 -10.02 6.48
C LYS A 40 4.10 -10.67 5.37
N VAL A 41 3.80 -9.92 4.32
CA VAL A 41 3.27 -10.45 3.06
C VAL A 41 4.21 -10.07 1.94
N ASP A 42 4.76 -11.08 1.30
CA ASP A 42 5.58 -10.95 0.10
C ASP A 42 4.71 -11.40 -1.08
N MET A 43 4.33 -10.45 -1.93
CA MET A 43 3.66 -10.75 -3.19
C MET A 43 4.63 -10.64 -4.35
N PRO A 44 4.44 -11.38 -5.43
CA PRO A 44 5.17 -11.19 -6.67
C PRO A 44 4.47 -10.14 -7.55
N GLU A 45 4.89 -10.04 -8.80
CA GLU A 45 4.14 -9.28 -9.78
C GLU A 45 2.70 -9.78 -9.89
N MET A 46 1.74 -8.87 -9.77
CA MET A 46 0.33 -9.22 -9.76
C MET A 46 -0.48 -8.31 -10.69
N LYS A 47 -1.49 -8.90 -11.33
CA LYS A 47 -2.53 -8.16 -12.06
C LYS A 47 -3.91 -8.46 -11.50
N GLY A 48 -4.69 -7.43 -11.20
CA GLY A 48 -6.08 -7.55 -10.75
C GLY A 48 -6.41 -6.67 -9.55
N LYS A 49 -6.96 -7.25 -8.48
CA LYS A 49 -7.37 -6.50 -7.28
C LYS A 49 -6.74 -7.08 -6.02
N VAL A 50 -6.25 -6.23 -5.14
CA VAL A 50 -5.78 -6.59 -3.80
C VAL A 50 -6.60 -5.80 -2.78
N ASP A 51 -7.13 -6.49 -1.79
CA ASP A 51 -7.91 -5.92 -0.69
C ASP A 51 -7.34 -6.48 0.64
N MET A 52 -6.74 -5.62 1.45
CA MET A 52 -6.11 -6.01 2.72
C MET A 52 -6.51 -5.08 3.87
N PRO A 53 -7.75 -5.19 4.37
CA PRO A 53 -8.23 -4.33 5.44
C PRO A 53 -7.64 -4.72 6.80
N GLY A 54 -7.30 -3.72 7.61
CA GLY A 54 -6.83 -3.92 8.99
C GLY A 54 -5.48 -4.63 9.09
N PHE A 55 -4.62 -4.42 8.09
CA PHE A 55 -3.30 -5.05 8.03
C PHE A 55 -2.32 -4.39 9.00
N GLU A 56 -1.58 -5.18 9.79
CA GLU A 56 -0.51 -4.69 10.66
C GLU A 56 0.83 -5.39 10.34
N GLY A 57 1.77 -4.69 9.71
CA GLY A 57 3.10 -5.24 9.47
C GLY A 57 3.77 -4.72 8.20
N LYS A 58 4.32 -5.63 7.39
CA LYS A 58 5.03 -5.28 6.14
C LYS A 58 4.39 -5.93 4.93
N VAL A 59 4.20 -5.15 3.89
CA VAL A 59 3.78 -5.61 2.56
C VAL A 59 4.87 -5.24 1.56
N ASP A 60 5.28 -6.21 0.75
CA ASP A 60 6.25 -6.07 -0.34
C ASP A 60 5.59 -6.54 -1.63
N MET A 61 5.55 -5.68 -2.65
CA MET A 61 4.85 -5.89 -3.92
C MET A 61 5.70 -5.30 -5.07
N PRO A 62 6.57 -6.09 -5.72
CA PRO A 62 7.57 -5.59 -6.68
C PRO A 62 6.97 -5.04 -7.98
N GLY A 63 5.72 -5.40 -8.30
CA GLY A 63 5.03 -4.85 -9.45
C GLY A 63 3.54 -5.12 -9.41
N PHE A 64 2.72 -4.09 -9.62
CA PHE A 64 1.27 -4.25 -9.56
C PHE A 64 0.54 -3.55 -10.69
N GLY A 65 -0.36 -4.27 -11.35
CA GLY A 65 -1.27 -3.76 -12.37
C GLY A 65 -2.74 -3.92 -11.97
N GLY A 66 -3.42 -2.86 -11.56
CA GLY A 66 -4.86 -2.93 -11.26
C GLY A 66 -5.33 -2.04 -10.12
N LYS A 67 -6.02 -2.60 -9.11
CA LYS A 67 -6.48 -1.85 -7.93
C LYS A 67 -5.99 -2.44 -6.61
N VAL A 68 -5.37 -1.62 -5.77
CA VAL A 68 -5.01 -1.95 -4.39
C VAL A 68 -5.91 -1.15 -3.46
N ASP A 69 -6.49 -1.81 -2.47
CA ASP A 69 -7.22 -1.21 -1.36
C ASP A 69 -6.67 -1.77 -0.04
N MET A 70 -6.15 -0.91 0.83
CA MET A 70 -5.50 -1.28 2.08
C MET A 70 -5.95 -0.35 3.22
N PRO A 71 -7.22 -0.41 3.64
CA PRO A 71 -7.73 0.46 4.68
C PRO A 71 -7.20 0.07 6.06
N GLU A 72 -7.02 1.07 6.92
CA GLU A 72 -6.61 0.94 8.32
C GLU A 72 -5.27 0.21 8.52
N MET A 73 -4.40 0.28 7.51
CA MET A 73 -3.13 -0.43 7.57
C MET A 73 -2.11 0.29 8.47
N LYS A 74 -1.36 -0.48 9.26
CA LYS A 74 -0.21 0.01 10.03
C LYS A 74 1.07 -0.71 9.66
N GLY A 75 2.16 0.03 9.48
CA GLY A 75 3.49 -0.54 9.32
C GLY A 75 4.22 -0.04 8.08
N LYS A 76 4.63 -0.94 7.17
CA LYS A 76 5.39 -0.59 5.97
C LYS A 76 4.78 -1.17 4.71
N ILE A 77 4.72 -0.36 3.67
CA ILE A 77 4.37 -0.76 2.31
C ILE A 77 5.54 -0.40 1.41
N ASP A 78 5.97 -1.36 0.60
CA ASP A 78 6.98 -1.19 -0.44
C ASP A 78 6.39 -1.67 -1.76
N MET A 79 6.22 -0.74 -2.72
CA MET A 79 5.63 -1.02 -4.03
C MET A 79 6.38 -0.24 -5.13
N PRO A 80 7.48 -0.81 -5.68
CA PRO A 80 8.36 -0.09 -6.60
C PRO A 80 7.73 0.31 -7.93
N GLU A 81 6.87 -0.53 -8.53
CA GLU A 81 6.21 -0.21 -9.79
C GLU A 81 4.70 -0.46 -9.72
N ILE A 82 3.90 0.60 -9.86
CA ILE A 82 2.43 0.50 -9.87
C ILE A 82 1.83 1.09 -11.14
N LYS A 83 0.94 0.32 -11.78
CA LYS A 83 0.06 0.75 -12.87
C LYS A 83 -1.40 0.55 -12.46
N GLY A 84 -2.04 1.61 -11.97
CA GLY A 84 -3.46 1.57 -11.61
C GLY A 84 -3.82 2.45 -10.42
N ASN A 85 -4.75 1.97 -9.59
CA ASN A 85 -5.27 2.74 -8.46
C ASN A 85 -4.82 2.13 -7.14
N VAL A 86 -4.42 2.98 -6.19
CA VAL A 86 -4.05 2.61 -4.84
C VAL A 86 -4.86 3.45 -3.86
N GLY A 87 -5.61 2.79 -2.99
CA GLY A 87 -6.35 3.40 -1.89
C GLY A 87 -5.80 2.91 -0.56
N ILE A 88 -5.36 3.81 0.32
CA ILE A 88 -4.81 3.45 1.63
C ILE A 88 -5.35 4.41 2.72
N PRO A 89 -6.67 4.37 3.01
CA PRO A 89 -7.26 5.26 3.99
C PRO A 89 -6.86 4.88 5.42
N GLY A 90 -6.62 5.88 6.27
CA GLY A 90 -6.31 5.68 7.69
C GLY A 90 -4.98 4.99 7.95
N PHE A 91 -4.01 5.13 7.04
CA PHE A 91 -2.73 4.47 7.16
C PHE A 91 -1.85 5.06 8.26
N GLY A 92 -1.15 4.21 9.01
CA GLY A 92 -0.14 4.59 10.00
C GLY A 92 1.22 3.93 9.76
N GLY A 93 2.22 4.64 9.25
CA GLY A 93 3.57 4.06 9.10
C GLY A 93 4.44 4.64 7.99
N LYS A 94 5.02 3.78 7.16
CA LYS A 94 5.84 4.17 5.99
C LYS A 94 5.31 3.58 4.69
N VAL A 95 5.23 4.40 3.65
CA VAL A 95 4.90 3.99 2.29
C VAL A 95 6.02 4.44 1.37
N ASP A 96 6.50 3.51 0.54
CA ASP A 96 7.50 3.74 -0.48
C ASP A 96 6.92 3.29 -1.84
N MET A 97 6.70 4.24 -2.74
CA MET A 97 6.18 4.01 -4.09
C MET A 97 6.95 4.85 -5.12
N PRO A 98 8.15 4.42 -5.53
CA PRO A 98 9.05 5.21 -6.37
C PRO A 98 8.49 5.51 -7.76
N GLU A 99 7.83 4.55 -8.40
CA GLU A 99 7.22 4.76 -9.72
C GLU A 99 5.74 4.38 -9.74
N MET A 100 4.88 5.37 -9.96
CA MET A 100 3.45 5.15 -10.09
C MET A 100 2.82 5.79 -11.33
N LYS A 101 1.99 5.02 -12.03
CA LYS A 101 1.11 5.48 -13.11
C LYS A 101 -0.35 5.19 -12.73
N GLY A 102 -1.12 6.23 -12.43
CA GLY A 102 -2.55 6.11 -12.16
C GLY A 102 -3.03 6.99 -11.01
N LYS A 103 -3.75 6.44 -10.03
CA LYS A 103 -4.38 7.21 -8.95
C LYS A 103 -3.94 6.73 -7.57
N VAL A 104 -3.53 7.66 -6.71
CA VAL A 104 -3.27 7.45 -5.28
C VAL A 104 -4.32 8.20 -4.49
N ASP A 105 -4.94 7.51 -3.52
CA ASP A 105 -5.88 8.09 -2.56
C ASP A 105 -5.50 7.62 -1.15
N MET A 106 -4.98 8.53 -0.33
CA MET A 106 -4.52 8.21 1.04
C MET A 106 -5.05 9.23 2.06
N PRO A 107 -6.35 9.21 2.37
CA PRO A 107 -6.94 10.09 3.36
C PRO A 107 -6.57 9.66 4.79
N GLY A 108 -6.36 10.63 5.69
CA GLY A 108 -6.07 10.35 7.10
C GLY A 108 -4.74 9.64 7.33
N PHE A 109 -3.75 9.90 6.49
CA PHE A 109 -2.44 9.27 6.57
C PHE A 109 -1.60 9.85 7.71
N GLY A 110 -1.00 8.98 8.52
CA GLY A 110 -0.01 9.31 9.53
C GLY A 110 1.32 8.61 9.30
N GLY A 111 2.43 9.35 9.17
CA GLY A 111 3.77 8.76 9.09
C GLY A 111 4.69 9.33 8.00
N LYS A 112 5.29 8.48 7.17
CA LYS A 112 6.17 8.91 6.06
C LYS A 112 5.73 8.32 4.72
N VAL A 113 5.57 9.17 3.72
CA VAL A 113 5.35 8.76 2.32
C VAL A 113 6.55 9.21 1.49
N ASP A 114 7.04 8.31 0.64
CA ASP A 114 8.03 8.61 -0.38
C ASP A 114 7.46 8.18 -1.75
N MET A 115 7.25 9.13 -2.65
CA MET A 115 6.75 8.89 -4.00
C MET A 115 7.43 9.83 -5.01
N PRO A 116 8.68 9.53 -5.42
CA PRO A 116 9.49 10.39 -6.27
C PRO A 116 8.91 10.64 -7.67
N GLU A 117 8.33 9.64 -8.33
CA GLU A 117 7.77 9.80 -9.68
C GLU A 117 6.33 9.31 -9.77
N ILE A 118 5.37 10.25 -9.85
CA ILE A 118 3.96 9.94 -10.07
C ILE A 118 3.47 10.54 -11.39
N LYS A 119 2.86 9.70 -12.22
CA LYS A 119 2.10 10.08 -13.42
C LYS A 119 0.61 9.81 -13.20
N GLY A 120 -0.15 10.84 -12.82
CA GLY A 120 -1.59 10.74 -12.66
C GLY A 120 -2.15 11.60 -11.53
N LYS A 121 -3.05 11.05 -10.71
CA LYS A 121 -3.74 11.82 -9.66
C LYS A 121 -3.31 11.36 -8.28
N VAL A 122 -3.10 12.31 -7.38
CA VAL A 122 -2.82 12.08 -5.96
C VAL A 122 -3.84 12.87 -5.15
N ASP A 123 -4.54 12.18 -4.25
CA ASP A 123 -5.42 12.80 -3.26
C ASP A 123 -5.01 12.34 -1.86
N MET A 124 -4.73 13.30 -1.00
CA MET A 124 -4.13 13.10 0.32
C MET A 124 -4.64 14.16 1.30
N PRO A 125 -5.91 14.06 1.73
CA PRO A 125 -6.43 14.91 2.78
C PRO A 125 -6.00 14.40 4.17
N GLU A 126 -5.80 15.32 5.11
CA GLU A 126 -5.51 15.04 6.53
C GLU A 126 -4.20 14.28 6.76
N ILE A 127 -3.09 14.87 6.32
CA ILE A 127 -1.75 14.31 6.50
C ILE A 127 -1.14 14.72 7.84
N LYS A 128 -0.75 13.71 8.62
CA LYS A 128 0.05 13.86 9.86
C LYS A 128 1.40 13.18 9.68
N GLY A 129 2.34 13.82 9.00
CA GLY A 129 3.57 13.14 8.63
C GLY A 129 4.51 13.90 7.72
N LYS A 130 5.51 13.18 7.20
CA LYS A 130 6.41 13.67 6.16
C LYS A 130 6.00 13.08 4.83
N ILE A 131 5.99 13.91 3.79
CA ILE A 131 5.76 13.48 2.42
C ILE A 131 6.92 13.97 1.57
N ASP A 132 7.50 13.07 0.77
CA ASP A 132 8.47 13.41 -0.26
C ASP A 132 7.91 13.03 -1.64
N MET A 133 7.76 14.02 -2.52
CA MET A 133 7.19 13.86 -3.86
C MET A 133 7.76 14.91 -4.84
N PRO A 134 9.03 14.79 -5.24
CA PRO A 134 9.72 15.74 -6.11
C PRO A 134 9.11 15.88 -7.51
N GLU A 135 8.61 14.79 -8.11
CA GLU A 135 8.13 14.81 -9.50
C GLU A 135 6.72 14.22 -9.63
N ILE A 136 5.73 15.11 -9.79
CA ILE A 136 4.36 14.71 -10.11
C ILE A 136 3.93 15.29 -11.46
N LYS A 137 3.62 14.39 -12.41
CA LYS A 137 3.00 14.69 -13.69
C LYS A 137 1.50 14.37 -13.62
N GLY A 138 0.72 15.35 -13.17
CA GLY A 138 -0.74 15.29 -13.16
C GLY A 138 -1.36 16.16 -12.07
N ASN A 139 -2.43 15.69 -11.43
CA ASN A 139 -3.19 16.48 -10.46
C ASN A 139 -2.86 16.06 -9.04
N VAL A 140 -2.67 17.04 -8.16
CA VAL A 140 -2.33 16.81 -6.76
C VAL A 140 -3.29 17.59 -5.88
N GLY A 141 -3.99 16.89 -5.00
CA GLY A 141 -4.77 17.44 -3.90
C GLY A 141 -4.16 16.99 -2.58
N ILE A 142 -3.56 17.92 -1.82
CA ILE A 142 -3.05 17.64 -0.48
C ILE A 142 -3.67 18.68 0.45
N GLN A 143 -4.28 18.23 1.55
CA GLN A 143 -4.94 19.09 2.53
C GLN A 143 -4.61 18.65 3.95
N GLY A 144 -4.74 19.54 4.93
CA GLY A 144 -4.59 19.20 6.34
C GLY A 144 -3.19 18.73 6.72
N PHE A 145 -2.15 19.27 6.10
CA PHE A 145 -0.75 18.97 6.43
C PHE A 145 -0.39 19.64 7.77
N GLU A 146 -0.29 18.84 8.83
CA GLU A 146 0.26 19.29 10.12
C GLU A 146 1.74 18.92 10.19
N GLU A 147 2.62 19.85 9.83
CA GLU A 147 4.05 19.70 10.07
C GLU A 147 4.31 19.81 11.57
N LYS A 148 4.50 18.67 12.25
CA LYS A 148 5.22 18.71 13.54
C LYS A 148 6.67 19.05 13.23
N ALA A 149 6.99 20.33 13.31
CA ALA A 149 8.36 20.79 13.49
C ALA A 149 8.97 19.95 14.62
N LEU A 150 10.01 19.20 14.30
CA LEU A 150 10.90 18.65 15.32
C LEU A 150 11.58 19.86 15.94
N GLU A 151 11.08 20.31 17.09
CA GLU A 151 11.86 21.13 17.99
C GLU A 151 13.03 20.24 18.44
N GLU A 152 14.19 20.43 17.81
CA GLU A 152 15.43 19.81 18.25
C GLU A 152 15.72 20.30 19.68
N SER A 153 15.84 19.36 20.61
CA SER A 153 16.37 19.59 21.97
C SER A 153 17.75 18.97 22.08
#